data_AF-A0A832F7R9-F1
#
_entry.id   AF-A0A832F7R9-F1
#
_cell.length_a   1.000
_cell.length_b   1.000
_cell.length_c   1.000
_cell.angle_alpha   90.00
_cell.angle_beta   90.00
_cell.angle_gamma   90.00
#
_symmetry.space_group_name_H-M   'P 1'
#
loop_
_entity.id
_entity.type
_entity.pdbx_description
1 polymer ?
#
loop_
_entity_poly.entity_id
_entity_poly.type
_entity_poly.pdbx_seq_one_letter_code
_entity_poly.pdbx_strand_id
1 'polypeptide(L)'
;MKKNLLLIVAITSVLATVAISCSKSITGRTDDIPALAPAKTDSEAGNWKPILLTSATEFSVPAPAATNTPDYIAQLNEIKSWQRELTAEEKQIVQYWSAGAVLRWNEILRGLVAKYNLPPYQNPDGTYPVPNANNPLAYPQFPFANPPYAARAYAYITAAQYDALVAAYYYKKQYNRAAPYNVDPTVNALIPKSDLASYPSEDAVVAAVSVEMMKLMFPGEQDIIQQKAEEHKRARIIAGANVRSDIEAGEALGKAVAQKFVTRARGDRAGAAGGNQALWAQLENDTKAKGEIPWVSLEIPKRPPMLPVFGKVKTFLFDSLTAVSLRPGPPPSTGSEQMKKELEEVYQTTKNLSRDKIAIVHFWADGVATYTPPGHWNAIAADDFIAKKFSEVRWARNLALLNMAMMDAAIVCWDTKYYYFNPRPSQLDPRIKTLTGTPNFPSYMSGHSTFSAAAATVLGHILPDRATTYNAMAQEASLSRLYGGIHYRSDCETGLLVGKNIGNYAVSRAQTDGAGN
;
A
#
# COMPACT_ATOMS: atom_id res chain seq x y z
N MET A 1 61.51 10.49 24.28
CA MET A 1 60.51 11.39 23.64
C MET A 1 59.85 10.79 22.39
N LYS A 2 60.60 10.26 21.40
CA LYS A 2 59.99 9.74 20.14
C LYS A 2 59.00 8.57 20.31
N LYS A 3 59.23 7.62 21.24
CA LYS A 3 58.30 6.52 21.53
C LYS A 3 56.95 6.98 22.12
N ASN A 4 56.96 7.98 22.98
CA ASN A 4 55.73 8.52 23.58
C ASN A 4 54.92 9.33 22.57
N LEU A 5 55.58 10.01 21.63
CA LEU A 5 54.92 10.74 20.55
C LEU A 5 54.20 9.79 19.57
N LEU A 6 54.82 8.67 19.20
CA LEU A 6 54.20 7.63 18.36
C LEU A 6 53.00 6.97 19.05
N LEU A 7 53.08 6.73 20.36
CA LEU A 7 51.98 6.17 21.14
C LEU A 7 50.81 7.16 21.24
N ILE A 8 51.09 8.44 21.47
CA ILE A 8 50.07 9.49 21.51
C ILE A 8 49.42 9.64 20.12
N VAL A 9 50.18 9.68 19.04
CA VAL A 9 49.62 9.76 17.67
C VAL A 9 48.77 8.53 17.36
N ALA A 10 49.20 7.33 17.73
CA ALA A 10 48.43 6.09 17.54
C ALA A 10 47.14 6.05 18.38
N ILE A 11 47.18 6.51 19.63
CA ILE A 11 46.01 6.60 20.50
C ILE A 11 45.04 7.67 19.98
N THR A 12 45.55 8.81 19.50
CA THR A 12 44.72 9.90 18.96
C THR A 12 44.09 9.51 17.62
N SER A 13 44.81 8.77 16.77
CA SER A 13 44.26 8.26 15.51
C SER A 13 43.25 7.13 15.74
N VAL A 14 43.46 6.24 16.72
CA VAL A 14 42.46 5.24 17.13
C VAL A 14 41.20 5.92 17.70
N LEU A 15 41.35 6.91 18.60
CA LEU A 15 40.21 7.69 19.13
C LEU A 15 39.46 8.48 18.04
N ALA A 16 40.18 9.04 17.06
CA ALA A 16 39.57 9.69 15.91
C ALA A 16 38.83 8.70 15.00
N THR A 17 39.36 7.49 14.78
CA THR A 17 38.67 6.44 14.00
C THR A 17 37.48 5.82 14.74
N VAL A 18 37.48 5.78 16.08
CA VAL A 18 36.32 5.34 16.88
C VAL A 18 35.23 6.41 16.91
N ALA A 19 35.58 7.70 16.86
CA ALA A 19 34.61 8.79 16.72
C ALA A 19 33.99 8.89 15.31
N ILE A 20 34.63 8.30 14.29
CA ILE A 20 34.10 8.17 12.92
C ILE A 20 33.45 6.77 12.71
N SER A 21 33.27 6.00 13.80
CA SER A 21 32.49 4.77 13.75
C SER A 21 31.06 5.08 13.30
N CYS A 22 30.68 4.51 12.16
CA CYS A 22 29.38 4.55 11.50
C CYS A 22 28.22 4.84 12.46
N SER A 23 27.40 5.87 12.17
CA SER A 23 26.15 6.06 12.89
C SER A 23 25.34 4.76 12.80
N LYS A 24 25.04 4.15 13.95
CA LYS A 24 24.16 2.97 14.03
C LYS A 24 22.70 3.30 13.66
N SER A 25 22.39 4.57 13.42
CA SER A 25 21.11 4.99 12.84
C SER A 25 21.12 4.71 11.34
N ILE A 26 20.35 3.70 10.93
CA ILE A 26 19.90 3.58 9.55
C ILE A 26 18.86 4.68 9.38
N THR A 27 19.16 5.71 8.57
CA THR A 27 18.14 6.66 8.14
C THR A 27 17.25 5.96 7.12
N GLY A 28 15.96 5.88 7.41
CA GLY A 28 14.95 5.43 6.49
C GLY A 28 14.87 6.35 5.27
N ARG A 29 14.39 5.81 4.15
CA ARG A 29 14.28 6.52 2.87
C ARG A 29 13.54 7.86 2.96
N THR A 30 12.63 7.99 3.93
CA THR A 30 11.72 9.12 4.09
C THR A 30 11.81 9.76 5.48
N ASP A 31 12.88 9.50 6.23
CA ASP A 31 13.04 10.03 7.59
C ASP A 31 13.33 11.54 7.56
N ASP A 32 14.11 12.01 6.58
CA ASP A 32 14.61 13.38 6.48
C ASP A 32 13.89 14.24 5.42
N ILE A 33 12.69 13.84 4.99
CA ILE A 33 11.93 14.62 4.01
C ILE A 33 11.41 15.92 4.62
N PRO A 34 11.45 17.04 3.86
CA PRO A 34 10.97 18.32 4.35
C PRO A 34 9.45 18.32 4.55
N ALA A 35 8.97 19.25 5.35
CA ALA A 35 7.54 19.50 5.50
C ALA A 35 6.88 19.74 4.14
N LEU A 36 5.69 19.18 3.94
CA LEU A 36 4.91 19.31 2.72
C LEU A 36 4.55 20.78 2.50
N ALA A 37 5.09 21.35 1.43
CA ALA A 37 4.69 22.63 0.86
C ALA A 37 4.18 22.35 -0.56
N PRO A 38 2.85 22.16 -0.75
CA PRO A 38 2.34 21.60 -1.98
C PRO A 38 2.51 22.57 -3.16
N ALA A 39 2.88 22.05 -4.33
CA ALA A 39 3.05 22.86 -5.54
C ALA A 39 1.72 23.47 -6.02
N LYS A 40 0.60 22.80 -5.72
CA LYS A 40 -0.78 23.29 -5.88
C LYS A 40 -1.57 22.85 -4.67
N THR A 41 -2.41 23.73 -4.13
CA THR A 41 -3.26 23.42 -2.97
C THR A 41 -4.46 22.55 -3.31
N ASP A 42 -4.85 22.48 -4.60
CA ASP A 42 -6.07 21.80 -5.05
C ASP A 42 -7.33 22.24 -4.28
N SER A 43 -7.45 23.55 -3.99
CA SER A 43 -8.54 24.12 -3.18
C SER A 43 -9.96 23.81 -3.68
N GLU A 44 -10.09 23.44 -4.96
CA GLU A 44 -11.35 23.04 -5.61
C GLU A 44 -11.66 21.54 -5.52
N ALA A 45 -10.88 20.75 -4.76
CA ALA A 45 -11.04 19.30 -4.69
C ALA A 45 -12.38 18.83 -4.11
N GLY A 46 -13.12 19.72 -3.44
CA GLY A 46 -14.50 19.46 -3.04
C GLY A 46 -15.46 19.18 -4.21
N ASN A 47 -15.09 19.53 -5.44
CA ASN A 47 -15.88 19.27 -6.65
C ASN A 47 -15.49 17.95 -7.34
N TRP A 48 -14.46 17.25 -6.86
CA TRP A 48 -14.02 16.00 -7.48
C TRP A 48 -14.98 14.86 -7.16
N LYS A 49 -15.03 13.84 -8.02
CA LYS A 49 -15.97 12.73 -7.92
C LYS A 49 -15.47 11.67 -6.92
N PRO A 50 -16.14 11.48 -5.77
CA PRO A 50 -15.79 10.42 -4.83
C PRO A 50 -15.91 9.02 -5.44
N ILE A 51 -15.28 8.03 -4.80
CA ILE A 51 -15.29 6.61 -5.16
C ILE A 51 -16.55 5.93 -4.67
N LEU A 52 -16.89 6.09 -3.40
CA LEU A 52 -18.00 5.42 -2.74
C LEU A 52 -19.03 6.39 -2.17
N LEU A 53 -18.63 7.59 -1.75
CA LEU A 53 -19.58 8.64 -1.40
C LEU A 53 -20.42 9.02 -2.64
N THR A 54 -21.69 9.32 -2.40
CA THR A 54 -22.63 9.82 -3.41
C THR A 54 -22.34 11.27 -3.79
N SER A 55 -21.81 12.05 -2.85
CA SER A 55 -21.34 13.42 -3.03
C SER A 55 -20.40 13.81 -1.88
N ALA A 56 -19.66 14.93 -2.03
CA ALA A 56 -18.84 15.49 -0.96
C ALA A 56 -19.65 15.87 0.30
N THR A 57 -20.96 16.05 0.16
CA THR A 57 -21.89 16.47 1.22
C THR A 57 -22.72 15.33 1.81
N GLU A 58 -22.42 14.06 1.50
CA GLU A 58 -23.18 12.93 2.04
C GLU A 58 -23.21 12.92 3.57
N PHE A 59 -22.13 13.36 4.22
CA PHE A 59 -22.06 13.55 5.67
C PHE A 59 -21.89 15.02 6.01
N SER A 60 -22.82 15.56 6.81
CA SER A 60 -22.80 16.96 7.23
C SER A 60 -21.67 17.24 8.21
N VAL A 61 -20.91 18.31 7.98
CA VAL A 61 -20.01 18.92 8.97
C VAL A 61 -20.66 20.19 9.50
N PRO A 62 -20.83 20.36 10.83
CA PRO A 62 -21.38 21.59 11.41
C PRO A 62 -20.59 22.84 11.04
N ALA A 63 -21.24 24.01 11.10
CA ALA A 63 -20.52 25.27 10.93
C ALA A 63 -19.56 25.51 12.11
N PRO A 64 -18.33 25.98 11.84
CA PRO A 64 -17.40 26.33 12.90
C PRO A 64 -17.88 27.54 13.72
N ALA A 65 -17.61 27.54 15.03
CA ALA A 65 -17.76 28.73 15.87
C ALA A 65 -16.91 29.92 15.34
N ALA A 66 -17.33 31.15 15.62
CA ALA A 66 -16.55 32.33 15.24
C ALA A 66 -15.21 32.38 15.99
N THR A 67 -14.18 32.91 15.34
CA THR A 67 -12.80 32.93 15.83
C THR A 67 -12.54 33.92 16.99
N ASN A 68 -13.55 34.72 17.35
CA ASN A 68 -13.52 35.68 18.46
C ASN A 68 -14.32 35.21 19.68
N THR A 69 -14.84 33.98 19.66
CA THR A 69 -15.56 33.41 20.81
C THR A 69 -14.62 33.07 21.96
N PRO A 70 -15.08 33.09 23.23
CA PRO A 70 -14.25 32.68 24.37
C PRO A 70 -13.67 31.27 24.22
N ASP A 71 -14.45 30.35 23.64
CA ASP A 71 -14.03 28.97 23.38
C ASP A 71 -12.88 28.91 22.35
N TYR A 72 -12.99 29.63 21.23
CA TYR A 72 -11.91 29.68 20.25
C TYR A 72 -10.63 30.33 20.82
N ILE A 73 -10.77 31.39 21.63
CA ILE A 73 -9.64 32.03 22.31
C ILE A 73 -8.95 31.06 23.28
N ALA A 74 -9.72 30.23 24.00
CA ALA A 74 -9.15 29.19 24.86
C ALA A 74 -8.34 28.16 24.05
N GLN A 75 -8.82 27.74 22.88
CA GLN A 75 -8.09 26.82 21.98
C GLN A 75 -6.82 27.45 21.39
N LEU A 76 -6.82 28.76 21.11
CA LEU A 76 -5.57 29.48 20.74
C LEU A 76 -4.57 29.49 21.89
N ASN A 77 -5.03 29.68 23.13
CA ASN A 77 -4.18 29.64 24.32
C ASN A 77 -3.62 28.24 24.59
N GLU A 78 -4.35 27.17 24.24
CA GLU A 78 -3.84 25.80 24.25
C GLU A 78 -2.61 25.65 23.33
N ILE A 79 -2.70 26.09 22.08
CA ILE A 79 -1.57 26.05 21.13
C ILE A 79 -0.37 26.81 21.71
N LYS A 80 -0.59 28.04 22.18
CA LYS A 80 0.48 28.89 22.74
C LYS A 80 1.10 28.27 23.99
N SER A 81 0.32 27.59 24.83
CA SER A 81 0.82 26.87 26.00
C SER A 81 1.80 25.79 25.58
N TRP A 82 1.43 24.96 24.61
CA TRP A 82 2.31 23.90 24.09
C TRP A 82 3.58 24.46 23.40
N GLN A 83 3.45 25.59 22.71
CA GLN A 83 4.59 26.21 22.02
C GLN A 83 5.64 26.86 22.95
N ARG A 84 5.29 27.20 24.20
CA ARG A 84 6.22 27.84 25.15
C ARG A 84 7.37 26.92 25.57
N GLU A 85 7.11 25.63 25.73
CA GLU A 85 8.06 24.66 26.28
C GLU A 85 8.16 23.41 25.40
N LEU A 86 8.36 23.59 24.10
CA LEU A 86 8.45 22.48 23.15
C LEU A 86 9.60 21.54 23.47
N THR A 87 9.26 20.29 23.79
CA THR A 87 10.26 19.23 24.00
C THR A 87 10.92 18.82 22.69
N ALA A 88 12.03 18.09 22.77
CA ALA A 88 12.68 17.54 21.58
C ALA A 88 11.78 16.53 20.85
N GLU A 89 11.05 15.71 21.61
CA GLU A 89 10.08 14.74 21.10
C GLU A 89 8.93 15.45 20.37
N GLU A 90 8.42 16.55 20.91
CA GLU A 90 7.37 17.34 20.27
C GLU A 90 7.81 17.94 18.93
N LYS A 91 9.05 18.43 18.85
CA LYS A 91 9.63 18.91 17.58
C LYS A 91 9.78 17.78 16.57
N GLN A 92 10.19 16.59 17.02
CA GLN A 92 10.33 15.40 16.17
C GLN A 92 8.98 14.93 15.60
N ILE A 93 7.92 14.89 16.40
CA ILE A 93 6.60 14.49 15.88
C ILE A 93 6.04 15.54 14.91
N VAL A 94 6.28 16.84 15.16
CA VAL A 94 5.92 17.89 14.20
C VAL A 94 6.67 17.69 12.90
N GLN A 95 7.98 17.48 12.95
CA GLN A 95 8.80 17.20 11.76
C GLN A 95 8.29 15.97 11.01
N TYR A 96 8.07 14.86 11.70
CA TYR A 96 7.61 13.60 11.11
C TYR A 96 6.25 13.76 10.40
N TRP A 97 5.25 14.32 11.08
CA TRP A 97 3.89 14.45 10.53
C TRP A 97 3.78 15.58 9.49
N SER A 98 4.60 16.62 9.59
CA SER A 98 4.61 17.72 8.61
C SER A 98 4.99 17.30 7.20
N ALA A 99 5.63 16.14 7.03
CA ALA A 99 5.96 15.56 5.73
C ALA A 99 4.72 15.19 4.89
N GLY A 100 3.56 15.04 5.52
CA GLY A 100 2.28 14.78 4.87
C GLY A 100 1.55 13.60 5.51
N ALA A 101 0.29 13.82 5.88
CA ALA A 101 -0.55 12.85 6.57
C ALA A 101 -0.78 11.60 5.71
N VAL A 102 -1.14 11.76 4.44
CA VAL A 102 -1.39 10.63 3.53
C VAL A 102 -0.13 9.81 3.34
N LEU A 103 1.05 10.44 3.23
CA LEU A 103 2.32 9.73 3.14
C LEU A 103 2.57 8.88 4.40
N ARG A 104 2.54 9.48 5.60
CA ARG A 104 2.88 8.79 6.84
C ARG A 104 1.92 7.66 7.18
N TRP A 105 0.61 7.87 7.00
CA TRP A 105 -0.36 6.79 7.22
C TRP A 105 -0.20 5.63 6.24
N ASN A 106 0.16 5.90 4.98
CA ASN A 106 0.43 4.81 4.02
C ASN A 106 1.79 4.13 4.25
N GLU A 107 2.77 4.80 4.86
CA GLU A 107 4.00 4.18 5.36
C GLU A 107 3.75 3.22 6.53
N ILE A 108 2.95 3.67 7.51
CA ILE A 108 2.51 2.83 8.62
C ILE A 108 1.79 1.59 8.07
N LEU A 109 0.89 1.77 7.10
CA LEU A 109 0.20 0.66 6.44
C LEU A 109 1.17 -0.34 5.79
N ARG A 110 2.17 0.14 5.05
CA ARG A 110 3.20 -0.73 4.45
C ARG A 110 3.96 -1.50 5.53
N GLY A 111 4.28 -0.85 6.65
CA GLY A 111 4.92 -1.49 7.81
C GLY A 111 4.05 -2.60 8.40
N LEU A 112 2.75 -2.37 8.56
CA LEU A 112 1.80 -3.38 9.04
C LEU A 112 1.66 -4.55 8.06
N VAL A 113 1.56 -4.29 6.76
CA VAL A 113 1.56 -5.35 5.75
C VAL A 113 2.84 -6.18 5.83
N ALA A 114 4.00 -5.55 5.91
CA ALA A 114 5.28 -6.26 6.04
C ALA A 114 5.33 -7.11 7.31
N LYS A 115 4.91 -6.56 8.46
CA LYS A 115 4.84 -7.26 9.75
C LYS A 115 3.95 -8.51 9.69
N TYR A 116 2.83 -8.44 8.98
CA TYR A 116 1.82 -9.51 8.92
C TYR A 116 1.92 -10.39 7.66
N ASN A 117 2.86 -10.13 6.76
CA ASN A 117 3.14 -10.97 5.59
C ASN A 117 4.00 -12.18 6.01
N LEU A 118 3.45 -12.98 6.93
CA LEU A 118 4.08 -14.16 7.52
C LEU A 118 3.17 -15.37 7.29
N PRO A 119 3.60 -16.38 6.50
CA PRO A 119 2.81 -17.59 6.32
C PRO A 119 2.77 -18.40 7.64
N PRO A 120 1.60 -18.93 8.05
CA PRO A 120 1.51 -19.75 9.25
C PRO A 120 2.41 -21.00 9.18
N TYR A 121 3.17 -21.27 10.24
CA TYR A 121 3.82 -22.57 10.44
C TYR A 121 2.79 -23.68 10.68
N GLN A 122 3.10 -24.90 10.23
CA GLN A 122 2.28 -26.09 10.38
C GLN A 122 2.13 -26.56 11.83
N ASN A 123 1.02 -27.24 12.11
CA ASN A 123 0.80 -27.99 13.34
C ASN A 123 1.64 -29.29 13.35
N PRO A 124 1.82 -29.94 14.52
CA PRO A 124 2.54 -31.22 14.62
C PRO A 124 1.93 -32.35 13.78
N ASP A 125 0.63 -32.31 13.50
CA ASP A 125 -0.09 -33.28 12.65
C ASP A 125 0.06 -33.01 11.15
N GLY A 126 0.81 -31.97 10.76
CA GLY A 126 1.06 -31.57 9.38
C GLY A 126 -0.04 -30.72 8.75
N THR A 127 -1.10 -30.37 9.49
CA THR A 127 -2.12 -29.40 9.05
C THR A 127 -1.61 -27.97 9.20
N TYR A 128 -2.23 -27.01 8.49
CA TYR A 128 -1.88 -25.60 8.61
C TYR A 128 -3.02 -24.83 9.29
N PRO A 129 -2.74 -24.10 10.39
CA PRO A 129 -3.75 -23.25 11.00
C PRO A 129 -4.04 -22.03 10.11
N VAL A 130 -5.25 -21.47 10.25
CA VAL A 130 -5.71 -20.31 9.47
C VAL A 130 -5.91 -19.13 10.43
N PRO A 131 -5.44 -17.91 10.09
CA PRO A 131 -5.67 -16.74 10.93
C PRO A 131 -7.16 -16.46 11.15
N ASN A 132 -7.52 -16.15 12.39
CA ASN A 132 -8.92 -15.93 12.79
C ASN A 132 -9.16 -14.44 13.09
N ALA A 133 -10.00 -13.78 12.30
CA ALA A 133 -10.36 -12.38 12.52
C ALA A 133 -11.08 -12.13 13.86
N ASN A 134 -11.77 -13.13 14.41
CA ASN A 134 -12.44 -13.05 15.71
C ASN A 134 -11.49 -13.27 16.89
N ASN A 135 -10.28 -13.76 16.64
CA ASN A 135 -9.23 -13.90 17.65
C ASN A 135 -7.87 -13.49 17.05
N PRO A 136 -7.69 -12.20 16.76
CA PRO A 136 -6.62 -11.75 15.86
C PRO A 136 -5.22 -11.81 16.45
N LEU A 137 -5.11 -11.88 17.77
CA LEU A 137 -3.83 -11.99 18.49
C LEU A 137 -3.37 -13.44 18.65
N ALA A 138 -4.28 -14.42 18.53
CA ALA A 138 -3.93 -15.83 18.60
C ALA A 138 -3.12 -16.24 17.37
N TYR A 139 -2.17 -17.16 17.57
CA TYR A 139 -1.38 -17.68 16.47
C TYR A 139 -2.22 -18.63 15.57
N PRO A 140 -2.09 -18.54 14.24
CA PRO A 140 -1.37 -17.50 13.50
C PRO A 140 -2.12 -16.17 13.55
N GLN A 141 -1.39 -15.09 13.80
CA GLN A 141 -1.96 -13.75 13.96
C GLN A 141 -2.73 -13.32 12.72
N PHE A 142 -3.86 -12.64 12.91
CA PHE A 142 -4.65 -12.10 11.82
C PHE A 142 -4.22 -10.66 11.52
N PRO A 143 -4.02 -10.31 10.23
CA PRO A 143 -4.18 -11.15 9.03
C PRO A 143 -2.90 -11.91 8.64
N PHE A 144 -3.00 -12.89 7.73
CA PHE A 144 -1.86 -13.20 6.87
C PHE A 144 -1.90 -12.24 5.67
N ALA A 145 -1.08 -11.18 5.71
CA ALA A 145 -1.05 -10.10 4.73
C ALA A 145 -0.32 -10.48 3.42
N ASN A 146 -0.74 -11.59 2.82
CA ASN A 146 -0.28 -12.05 1.51
C ASN A 146 -0.64 -11.04 0.39
N PRO A 147 -0.10 -11.18 -0.85
CA PRO A 147 -0.26 -10.14 -1.88
C PRO A 147 -1.71 -9.74 -2.22
N PRO A 148 -2.69 -10.66 -2.34
CA PRO A 148 -4.10 -10.27 -2.53
C PRO A 148 -4.68 -9.49 -1.36
N TYR A 149 -4.42 -9.94 -0.13
CA TYR A 149 -4.86 -9.25 1.07
C TYR A 149 -4.23 -7.85 1.15
N ALA A 150 -2.94 -7.74 0.90
CA ALA A 150 -2.21 -6.48 0.90
C ALA A 150 -2.78 -5.50 -0.15
N ALA A 151 -2.98 -5.95 -1.40
CA ALA A 151 -3.61 -5.14 -2.44
C ALA A 151 -4.98 -4.60 -1.99
N ARG A 152 -5.79 -5.45 -1.36
CA ARG A 152 -7.08 -5.07 -0.77
C ARG A 152 -6.94 -4.03 0.33
N ALA A 153 -6.02 -4.23 1.29
CA ALA A 153 -5.81 -3.31 2.39
C ALA A 153 -5.41 -1.91 1.89
N TYR A 154 -4.46 -1.83 0.95
CA TYR A 154 -4.06 -0.55 0.34
C TYR A 154 -5.23 0.13 -0.40
N ALA A 155 -6.00 -0.62 -1.20
CA ALA A 155 -7.11 -0.06 -1.97
C ALA A 155 -8.19 0.56 -1.08
N TYR A 156 -8.63 -0.16 -0.04
CA TYR A 156 -9.67 0.33 0.86
C TYR A 156 -9.24 1.55 1.67
N ILE A 157 -8.01 1.56 2.20
CA ILE A 157 -7.53 2.68 3.02
C ILE A 157 -7.35 3.93 2.16
N THR A 158 -6.71 3.80 0.99
CA THR A 158 -6.45 4.96 0.12
C THR A 158 -7.72 5.49 -0.54
N ALA A 159 -8.66 4.63 -0.94
CA ALA A 159 -9.96 5.05 -1.45
C ALA A 159 -10.79 5.79 -0.39
N ALA A 160 -10.77 5.32 0.86
CA ALA A 160 -11.44 6.00 1.95
C ALA A 160 -10.80 7.35 2.28
N GLN A 161 -9.46 7.43 2.28
CA GLN A 161 -8.74 8.69 2.48
C GLN A 161 -9.10 9.72 1.40
N TYR A 162 -9.16 9.29 0.15
CA TYR A 162 -9.53 10.16 -0.97
C TYR A 162 -10.94 10.73 -0.81
N ASP A 163 -11.94 9.88 -0.60
CA ASP A 163 -13.33 10.31 -0.44
C ASP A 163 -13.50 11.28 0.73
N ALA A 164 -12.80 11.00 1.84
CA ALA A 164 -12.88 11.85 3.02
C ALA A 164 -12.20 13.20 2.80
N LEU A 165 -11.09 13.25 2.05
CA LEU A 165 -10.44 14.51 1.70
C LEU A 165 -11.27 15.32 0.70
N VAL A 166 -11.96 14.69 -0.26
CA VAL A 166 -12.92 15.40 -1.13
C VAL A 166 -14.00 16.07 -0.27
N ALA A 167 -14.61 15.35 0.67
CA ALA A 167 -15.59 15.91 1.60
C ALA A 167 -15.00 17.04 2.47
N ALA A 168 -13.79 16.85 3.00
CA ALA A 168 -13.11 17.85 3.81
C ALA A 168 -12.85 19.15 3.03
N TYR A 169 -12.38 19.04 1.79
CA TYR A 169 -12.08 20.19 0.93
C TYR A 169 -13.34 20.96 0.53
N TYR A 170 -14.46 20.27 0.33
CA TYR A 170 -15.77 20.92 0.17
C TYR A 170 -16.09 21.81 1.38
N TYR A 171 -16.01 21.28 2.60
CA TYR A 171 -16.33 22.05 3.81
C TYR A 171 -15.31 23.13 4.15
N LYS A 172 -14.02 22.92 3.82
CA LYS A 172 -12.99 23.95 3.90
C LYS A 172 -13.33 25.15 3.04
N LYS A 173 -13.76 24.93 1.80
CA LYS A 173 -14.20 26.01 0.91
C LYS A 173 -15.48 26.67 1.42
N GLN A 174 -16.45 25.88 1.88
CA GLN A 174 -17.73 26.40 2.38
C GLN A 174 -17.57 27.32 3.60
N TYR A 175 -16.76 26.91 4.58
CA TYR A 175 -16.64 27.63 5.85
C TYR A 175 -15.47 28.60 5.90
N ASN A 176 -14.42 28.37 5.10
CA ASN A 176 -13.28 29.26 4.92
C ASN A 176 -12.69 29.80 6.24
N ARG A 177 -12.61 28.96 7.29
CA ARG A 177 -12.03 29.37 8.58
C ARG A 177 -10.53 29.59 8.41
N ALA A 178 -10.06 30.77 8.79
CA ALA A 178 -8.63 31.11 8.80
C ALA A 178 -7.85 30.24 9.79
N ALA A 179 -6.62 29.86 9.41
CA ALA A 179 -5.74 29.11 10.28
C ALA A 179 -5.38 29.87 11.58
N PRO A 180 -5.07 29.17 12.69
CA PRO A 180 -4.80 29.79 13.99
C PRO A 180 -3.72 30.87 13.94
N TYR A 181 -2.60 30.61 13.24
CA TYR A 181 -1.50 31.56 13.04
C TYR A 181 -1.86 32.80 12.19
N ASN A 182 -2.98 32.79 11.48
CA ASN A 182 -3.51 33.96 10.77
C ASN A 182 -4.50 34.74 11.63
N VAL A 183 -5.15 34.09 12.59
CA VAL A 183 -6.08 34.73 13.54
C VAL A 183 -5.33 35.44 14.66
N ASP A 184 -4.32 34.79 15.23
CA ASP A 184 -3.49 35.33 16.32
C ASP A 184 -2.01 35.28 15.91
N PRO A 185 -1.35 36.42 15.68
CA PRO A 185 0.05 36.47 15.24
C PRO A 185 1.04 35.97 16.31
N THR A 186 0.59 35.74 17.54
CA THR A 186 1.42 35.14 18.61
C THR A 186 1.43 33.62 18.57
N VAL A 187 0.61 32.99 17.72
CA VAL A 187 0.72 31.56 17.39
C VAL A 187 1.78 31.37 16.31
N ASN A 188 2.81 30.58 16.61
CA ASN A 188 3.86 30.27 15.64
C ASN A 188 3.37 29.21 14.65
N ALA A 189 3.59 29.43 13.35
CA ALA A 189 3.45 28.37 12.36
C ALA A 189 4.76 27.56 12.30
N LEU A 190 4.75 26.34 12.81
CA LEU A 190 5.94 25.45 12.82
C LEU A 190 6.01 24.54 11.59
N ILE A 191 5.06 24.69 10.67
CA ILE A 191 5.01 24.06 9.36
C ILE A 191 4.79 25.15 8.29
N PRO A 192 5.04 24.87 7.00
CA PRO A 192 4.76 25.83 5.94
C PRO A 192 3.33 26.38 6.02
N LYS A 193 3.20 27.71 5.96
CA LYS A 193 1.88 28.36 5.92
C LYS A 193 1.16 27.96 4.63
N SER A 194 -0.15 27.81 4.73
CA SER A 194 -1.03 27.37 3.64
C SER A 194 -2.19 28.35 3.49
N ASP A 195 -2.62 28.57 2.25
CA ASP A 195 -3.83 29.33 1.94
C ASP A 195 -5.10 28.47 2.06
N LEU A 196 -4.96 27.17 2.32
CA LEU A 196 -6.09 26.28 2.57
C LEU A 196 -6.71 26.58 3.94
N ALA A 197 -8.03 26.74 3.98
CA ALA A 197 -8.78 26.95 5.23
C ALA A 197 -8.54 25.82 6.24
N SER A 198 -8.52 26.12 7.54
CA SER A 198 -8.15 25.14 8.57
C SER A 198 -9.28 24.15 8.92
N TYR A 199 -10.55 24.52 8.70
CA TYR A 199 -11.71 23.75 9.16
C TYR A 199 -12.52 23.09 8.04
N PRO A 200 -12.88 21.80 8.16
CA PRO A 200 -12.36 20.83 9.13
C PRO A 200 -10.88 20.51 8.82
N SER A 201 -10.12 19.98 9.79
CA SER A 201 -8.72 19.61 9.57
C SER A 201 -8.61 18.40 8.62
N GLU A 202 -7.90 18.57 7.50
CA GLU A 202 -7.62 17.53 6.51
C GLU A 202 -6.75 16.40 7.08
N ASP A 203 -5.75 16.74 7.89
CA ASP A 203 -4.89 15.78 8.59
C ASP A 203 -5.69 14.91 9.56
N ALA A 204 -6.63 15.51 10.30
CA ALA A 204 -7.50 14.77 11.22
C ALA A 204 -8.47 13.83 10.47
N VAL A 205 -8.96 14.25 9.30
CA VAL A 205 -9.80 13.41 8.42
C VAL A 205 -9.00 12.19 7.94
N VAL A 206 -7.79 12.39 7.43
CA VAL A 206 -6.91 11.30 6.97
C VAL A 206 -6.60 10.34 8.12
N ALA A 207 -6.23 10.87 9.28
CA ALA A 207 -5.94 10.06 10.47
C ALA A 207 -7.13 9.21 10.89
N ALA A 208 -8.31 9.81 11.01
CA ALA A 208 -9.51 9.11 11.45
C ALA A 208 -9.91 7.99 10.48
N VAL A 209 -9.86 8.25 9.18
CA VAL A 209 -10.12 7.20 8.18
C VAL A 209 -9.10 6.09 8.26
N SER A 210 -7.81 6.43 8.32
CA SER A 210 -6.74 5.44 8.41
C SER A 210 -6.88 4.58 9.65
N VAL A 211 -7.18 5.16 10.80
CA VAL A 211 -7.40 4.45 12.06
C VAL A 211 -8.54 3.43 11.93
N GLU A 212 -9.72 3.87 11.48
CA GLU A 212 -10.89 2.99 11.41
C GLU A 212 -10.70 1.85 10.40
N MET A 213 -10.09 2.16 9.24
CA MET A 213 -9.82 1.16 8.23
C MET A 213 -8.69 0.21 8.63
N MET A 214 -7.63 0.68 9.31
CA MET A 214 -6.57 -0.19 9.82
C MET A 214 -7.03 -1.04 11.00
N LYS A 215 -7.93 -0.56 11.87
CA LYS A 215 -8.57 -1.39 12.90
C LYS A 215 -9.33 -2.57 12.29
N LEU A 216 -9.99 -2.38 11.15
CA LEU A 216 -10.66 -3.45 10.42
C LEU A 216 -9.65 -4.46 9.83
N MET A 217 -8.56 -3.98 9.24
CA MET A 217 -7.61 -4.83 8.50
C MET A 217 -6.58 -5.50 9.43
N PHE A 218 -6.08 -4.78 10.43
CA PHE A 218 -5.06 -5.20 11.39
C PHE A 218 -5.59 -5.05 12.83
N PRO A 219 -6.65 -5.80 13.21
CA PRO A 219 -7.30 -5.66 14.50
C PRO A 219 -6.42 -6.03 15.71
N GLY A 220 -5.23 -6.62 15.49
CA GLY A 220 -4.21 -6.83 16.53
C GLY A 220 -3.36 -5.60 16.87
N GLU A 221 -3.45 -4.52 16.09
CA GLU A 221 -2.55 -3.35 16.19
C GLU A 221 -3.26 -2.08 16.67
N GLN A 222 -4.45 -2.22 17.26
CA GLN A 222 -5.31 -1.06 17.59
C GLN A 222 -4.63 -0.05 18.50
N ASP A 223 -3.86 -0.51 19.49
CA ASP A 223 -3.18 0.36 20.46
C ASP A 223 -2.12 1.22 19.78
N ILE A 224 -1.27 0.62 18.94
CA ILE A 224 -0.22 1.34 18.19
C ILE A 224 -0.85 2.30 17.18
N ILE A 225 -1.91 1.87 16.49
CA ILE A 225 -2.66 2.72 15.55
C ILE A 225 -3.26 3.93 16.28
N GLN A 226 -3.86 3.72 17.45
CA GLN A 226 -4.45 4.81 18.24
C GLN A 226 -3.37 5.74 18.80
N GLN A 227 -2.23 5.21 19.24
CA GLN A 227 -1.09 6.02 19.68
C GLN A 227 -0.60 6.94 18.56
N LYS A 228 -0.47 6.43 17.33
CA LYS A 228 -0.10 7.24 16.16
C LYS A 228 -1.15 8.28 15.80
N ALA A 229 -2.43 8.00 16.01
CA ALA A 229 -3.48 9.00 15.84
C ALA A 229 -3.34 10.16 16.82
N GLU A 230 -3.11 9.88 18.11
CA GLU A 230 -2.92 10.91 19.12
C GLU A 230 -1.61 11.70 18.90
N GLU A 231 -0.54 11.03 18.48
CA GLU A 231 0.72 11.67 18.06
C GLU A 231 0.48 12.67 16.92
N HIS A 232 -0.27 12.26 15.89
CA HIS A 232 -0.58 13.10 14.74
C HIS A 232 -1.45 14.31 15.12
N LYS A 233 -2.51 14.09 15.91
CA LYS A 233 -3.37 15.18 16.43
C LYS A 233 -2.55 16.19 17.22
N ARG A 234 -1.68 15.70 18.10
CA ARG A 234 -0.79 16.56 18.90
C ARG A 234 0.14 17.37 18.01
N ALA A 235 0.79 16.74 17.05
CA ALA A 235 1.68 17.42 16.10
C ALA A 235 0.98 18.58 15.36
N ARG A 236 -0.29 18.40 14.94
CA ARG A 236 -1.06 19.43 14.23
C ARG A 236 -1.42 20.65 15.06
N ILE A 237 -1.79 20.44 16.32
CA ILE A 237 -2.08 21.54 17.25
C ILE A 237 -0.78 22.27 17.61
N ILE A 238 0.29 21.53 17.94
CA ILE A 238 1.62 22.12 18.23
C ILE A 238 2.10 22.97 17.05
N ALA A 239 1.90 22.49 15.82
CA ALA A 239 2.32 23.19 14.61
C ALA A 239 1.61 24.55 14.40
N GLY A 240 0.55 24.85 15.17
CA GLY A 240 -0.26 26.04 15.04
C GLY A 240 -1.21 26.01 13.84
N ALA A 241 -1.36 24.85 13.19
CA ALA A 241 -2.09 24.73 11.92
C ALA A 241 -3.60 24.56 12.11
N ASN A 242 -4.02 24.00 13.25
CA ASN A 242 -5.41 23.71 13.57
C ASN A 242 -5.68 23.93 15.07
N VAL A 243 -6.86 24.44 15.41
CA VAL A 243 -7.37 24.39 16.79
C VAL A 243 -8.05 23.04 17.07
N ARG A 244 -8.29 22.73 18.35
CA ARG A 244 -8.97 21.50 18.81
C ARG A 244 -10.27 21.20 18.04
N SER A 245 -11.13 22.22 17.87
CA SER A 245 -12.41 22.08 17.17
C SER A 245 -12.26 21.78 15.67
N ASP A 246 -11.17 22.18 15.03
CA ASP A 246 -10.86 21.79 13.64
C ASP A 246 -10.52 20.30 13.55
N ILE A 247 -9.75 19.80 14.54
CA ILE A 247 -9.34 18.39 14.64
C ILE A 247 -10.56 17.50 14.90
N GLU A 248 -11.40 17.87 15.87
CA GLU A 248 -12.59 17.09 16.25
C GLU A 248 -13.60 16.97 15.10
N ALA A 249 -13.83 18.07 14.37
CA ALA A 249 -14.71 18.05 13.19
C ALA A 249 -14.14 17.17 12.07
N GLY A 250 -12.83 17.24 11.84
CA GLY A 250 -12.16 16.39 10.85
C GLY A 250 -12.22 14.91 11.25
N GLU A 251 -11.99 14.59 12.53
CA GLU A 251 -12.08 13.23 13.04
C GLU A 251 -13.50 12.65 12.90
N ALA A 252 -14.54 13.44 13.22
CA ALA A 252 -15.92 13.03 13.05
C ALA A 252 -16.27 12.74 11.58
N LEU A 253 -15.89 13.62 10.66
CA LEU A 253 -16.08 13.41 9.23
C LEU A 253 -15.34 12.15 8.74
N GLY A 254 -14.06 12.00 9.11
CA GLY A 254 -13.26 10.86 8.70
C GLY A 254 -13.84 9.53 9.19
N LYS A 255 -14.30 9.45 10.45
CA LYS A 255 -15.00 8.26 10.98
C LYS A 255 -16.27 7.95 10.19
N ALA A 256 -17.10 8.94 9.90
CA ALA A 256 -18.34 8.74 9.15
C ALA A 256 -18.08 8.18 7.74
N VAL A 257 -17.10 8.74 7.02
CA VAL A 257 -16.68 8.22 5.70
C VAL A 257 -16.13 6.80 5.82
N ALA A 258 -15.27 6.54 6.80
CA ALA A 258 -14.69 5.22 7.02
C ALA A 258 -15.74 4.13 7.22
N GLN A 259 -16.83 4.41 7.97
CA GLN A 259 -17.90 3.41 8.19
C GLN A 259 -18.56 2.94 6.88
N LYS A 260 -18.65 3.81 5.86
CA LYS A 260 -19.14 3.41 4.54
C LYS A 260 -18.22 2.39 3.87
N PHE A 261 -16.91 2.63 3.96
CA PHE A 261 -15.89 1.72 3.44
C PHE A 261 -15.79 0.43 4.26
N VAL A 262 -15.92 0.48 5.58
CA VAL A 262 -16.02 -0.71 6.46
C VAL A 262 -17.21 -1.57 6.05
N THR A 263 -18.36 -0.96 5.82
CA THR A 263 -19.58 -1.67 5.37
C THR A 263 -19.34 -2.37 4.03
N ARG A 264 -18.76 -1.66 3.05
CA ARG A 264 -18.38 -2.26 1.76
C ARG A 264 -17.39 -3.42 1.95
N ALA A 265 -16.35 -3.23 2.75
CA ALA A 265 -15.30 -4.20 3.03
C ALA A 265 -15.85 -5.49 3.67
N ARG A 266 -16.78 -5.38 4.62
CA ARG A 266 -17.43 -6.55 5.22
C ARG A 266 -18.30 -7.32 4.21
N GLY A 267 -18.87 -6.61 3.24
CA GLY A 267 -19.73 -7.18 2.19
C GLY A 267 -19.02 -7.55 0.89
N ASP A 268 -17.69 -7.55 0.83
CA ASP A 268 -16.94 -7.74 -0.42
C ASP A 268 -16.53 -9.16 -0.75
N ARG A 269 -16.89 -10.12 0.12
CA ARG A 269 -16.63 -11.56 0.01
C ARG A 269 -15.18 -12.01 0.27
N ALA A 270 -14.28 -11.12 0.72
CA ALA A 270 -12.91 -11.50 1.05
C ALA A 270 -12.81 -12.53 2.20
N GLY A 271 -13.77 -12.52 3.14
CA GLY A 271 -13.83 -13.51 4.22
C GLY A 271 -14.01 -14.97 3.76
N ALA A 272 -14.51 -15.18 2.53
CA ALA A 272 -14.67 -16.51 1.94
C ALA A 272 -13.51 -16.91 1.02
N ALA A 273 -12.49 -16.05 0.85
CA ALA A 273 -11.45 -16.22 -0.16
C ALA A 273 -10.59 -17.48 0.04
N GLY A 274 -10.48 -17.98 1.28
CA GLY A 274 -9.74 -19.21 1.58
C GLY A 274 -10.36 -20.50 1.03
N GLY A 275 -11.68 -20.51 0.77
CA GLY A 275 -12.39 -21.73 0.39
C GLY A 275 -12.37 -22.80 1.48
N ASN A 276 -12.45 -24.07 1.09
CA ASN A 276 -12.42 -25.22 1.98
C ASN A 276 -11.72 -26.43 1.32
N GLN A 277 -11.46 -27.48 2.09
CA GLN A 277 -10.74 -28.66 1.62
C GLN A 277 -11.42 -29.37 0.42
N ALA A 278 -12.75 -29.42 0.39
CA ALA A 278 -13.48 -30.02 -0.72
C ALA A 278 -13.24 -29.24 -2.03
N LEU A 279 -13.30 -27.91 -1.98
CA LEU A 279 -12.95 -27.06 -3.12
C LEU A 279 -11.50 -27.26 -3.56
N TRP A 280 -10.56 -27.35 -2.62
CA TRP A 280 -9.14 -27.52 -2.96
C TRP A 280 -8.90 -28.85 -3.70
N ALA A 281 -9.53 -29.94 -3.26
CA ALA A 281 -9.47 -31.23 -3.94
C ALA A 281 -10.16 -31.18 -5.32
N GLN A 282 -11.30 -30.47 -5.42
CA GLN A 282 -12.00 -30.30 -6.69
C GLN A 282 -11.14 -29.58 -7.74
N LEU A 283 -10.39 -28.54 -7.37
CA LEU A 283 -9.49 -27.83 -8.28
C LEU A 283 -8.46 -28.78 -8.92
N GLU A 284 -7.88 -29.69 -8.14
CA GLU A 284 -6.96 -30.71 -8.66
C GLU A 284 -7.66 -31.69 -9.60
N ASN A 285 -8.84 -32.17 -9.22
CA ASN A 285 -9.59 -33.17 -9.99
C ASN A 285 -10.09 -32.59 -11.32
N ASP A 286 -10.64 -31.38 -11.31
CA ASP A 286 -11.14 -30.70 -12.50
C ASP A 286 -10.01 -30.42 -13.50
N THR A 287 -8.80 -30.13 -13.01
CA THR A 287 -7.62 -29.92 -13.86
C THR A 287 -7.15 -31.23 -14.50
N LYS A 288 -7.07 -32.31 -13.73
CA LYS A 288 -6.76 -33.66 -14.25
C LYS A 288 -7.80 -34.11 -15.29
N ALA A 289 -9.08 -33.83 -15.06
CA ALA A 289 -10.16 -34.18 -15.98
C ALA A 289 -10.06 -33.46 -17.34
N LYS A 290 -9.39 -32.30 -17.40
CA LYS A 290 -9.08 -31.57 -18.64
C LYS A 290 -7.83 -32.11 -19.36
N GLY A 291 -7.17 -33.14 -18.82
CA GLY A 291 -5.90 -33.68 -19.34
C GLY A 291 -4.67 -32.87 -18.94
N GLU A 292 -4.80 -31.98 -17.95
CA GLU A 292 -3.72 -31.10 -17.49
C GLU A 292 -3.13 -31.57 -16.15
N ILE A 293 -1.86 -31.25 -15.91
CA ILE A 293 -1.20 -31.49 -14.61
C ILE A 293 -1.61 -30.36 -13.65
N PRO A 294 -2.30 -30.63 -12.53
CA PRO A 294 -2.65 -29.58 -11.58
C PRO A 294 -1.43 -29.07 -10.83
N TRP A 295 -1.47 -27.79 -10.45
CA TRP A 295 -0.62 -27.24 -9.42
C TRP A 295 -0.77 -28.01 -8.11
N VAL A 296 0.35 -28.23 -7.42
CA VAL A 296 0.36 -28.68 -6.02
C VAL A 296 1.30 -27.79 -5.21
N SER A 297 1.04 -27.66 -3.92
CA SER A 297 2.02 -27.08 -2.99
C SER A 297 3.32 -27.89 -3.03
N LEU A 298 4.45 -27.19 -3.17
CA LEU A 298 5.79 -27.78 -3.08
C LEU A 298 6.38 -27.70 -1.65
N GLU A 299 5.67 -27.09 -0.70
CA GLU A 299 6.02 -27.14 0.73
C GLU A 299 5.80 -28.55 1.30
N ILE A 300 6.59 -28.90 2.34
CA ILE A 300 6.48 -30.16 3.08
C ILE A 300 6.24 -29.82 4.57
N PRO A 301 5.06 -30.13 5.13
CA PRO A 301 3.88 -30.72 4.49
C PRO A 301 3.20 -29.79 3.47
N LYS A 302 2.34 -30.34 2.59
CA LYS A 302 1.65 -29.55 1.55
C LYS A 302 0.73 -28.50 2.18
N ARG A 303 0.99 -27.23 1.89
CA ARG A 303 0.15 -26.12 2.36
C ARG A 303 -1.10 -25.95 1.49
N PRO A 304 -2.28 -25.64 2.08
CA PRO A 304 -3.47 -25.27 1.32
C PRO A 304 -3.22 -24.13 0.31
N PRO A 305 -3.91 -24.11 -0.84
CA PRO A 305 -3.77 -23.03 -1.80
C PRO A 305 -4.05 -21.65 -1.19
N MET A 306 -3.24 -20.65 -1.55
CA MET A 306 -3.41 -19.28 -1.05
C MET A 306 -4.61 -18.56 -1.68
N LEU A 307 -5.69 -18.44 -0.90
CA LEU A 307 -6.90 -17.66 -1.24
C LEU A 307 -7.55 -18.06 -2.59
N PRO A 308 -7.88 -19.34 -2.82
CA PRO A 308 -8.42 -19.84 -4.10
C PRO A 308 -9.68 -19.16 -4.61
N VAL A 309 -10.44 -18.51 -3.73
CA VAL A 309 -11.72 -17.87 -4.04
C VAL A 309 -11.57 -16.34 -4.11
N PHE A 310 -10.34 -15.79 -4.06
CA PHE A 310 -10.12 -14.33 -4.12
C PHE A 310 -10.65 -13.70 -5.42
N GLY A 311 -10.73 -14.47 -6.50
CA GLY A 311 -11.38 -14.06 -7.75
C GLY A 311 -12.86 -13.68 -7.64
N LYS A 312 -13.52 -13.97 -6.50
CA LYS A 312 -14.92 -13.62 -6.22
C LYS A 312 -15.08 -12.38 -5.34
N VAL A 313 -13.99 -11.76 -4.91
CA VAL A 313 -14.02 -10.49 -4.17
C VAL A 313 -14.56 -9.38 -5.07
N LYS A 314 -15.30 -8.42 -4.49
CA LYS A 314 -15.87 -7.30 -5.24
C LYS A 314 -14.80 -6.28 -5.63
N THR A 315 -14.55 -6.19 -6.94
CA THR A 315 -13.72 -5.19 -7.62
C THR A 315 -14.20 -3.76 -7.38
N PHE A 316 -13.31 -2.77 -7.50
CA PHE A 316 -13.61 -1.34 -7.33
C PHE A 316 -14.02 -0.66 -8.64
N LEU A 317 -13.33 -0.97 -9.74
CA LEU A 317 -13.36 -0.18 -10.97
C LEU A 317 -14.35 -0.72 -12.01
N PHE A 318 -14.74 -1.98 -11.88
CA PHE A 318 -15.66 -2.66 -12.79
C PHE A 318 -16.47 -3.75 -12.07
N ASP A 319 -17.48 -4.30 -12.73
CA ASP A 319 -18.34 -5.34 -12.16
C ASP A 319 -17.74 -6.75 -12.26
N SER A 320 -18.40 -7.73 -11.63
CA SER A 320 -17.92 -9.12 -11.62
C SER A 320 -17.98 -9.79 -13.00
N LEU A 321 -18.85 -9.35 -13.92
CA LEU A 321 -18.91 -9.90 -15.27
C LEU A 321 -17.70 -9.43 -16.09
N THR A 322 -17.37 -8.15 -15.96
CA THR A 322 -16.18 -7.55 -16.54
C THR A 322 -14.91 -8.22 -16.00
N ALA A 323 -14.84 -8.48 -14.70
CA ALA A 323 -13.72 -9.22 -14.10
C ALA A 323 -13.51 -10.60 -14.75
N VAL A 324 -14.59 -11.35 -15.02
CA VAL A 324 -14.53 -12.63 -15.72
C VAL A 324 -14.12 -12.44 -17.19
N SER A 325 -14.60 -11.40 -17.87
CA SER A 325 -14.24 -11.11 -19.27
C SER A 325 -12.76 -10.73 -19.45
N LEU A 326 -12.11 -10.24 -18.39
CA LEU A 326 -10.69 -9.89 -18.37
C LEU A 326 -9.78 -11.11 -18.13
N ARG A 327 -10.33 -12.28 -17.80
CA ARG A 327 -9.56 -13.52 -17.72
C ARG A 327 -9.00 -13.85 -19.11
N PRO A 328 -7.68 -14.05 -19.25
CA PRO A 328 -7.08 -14.38 -20.54
C PRO A 328 -7.47 -15.80 -20.97
N GLY A 329 -7.13 -16.15 -22.21
CA GLY A 329 -7.21 -17.53 -22.70
C GLY A 329 -6.32 -18.50 -21.91
N PRO A 330 -6.40 -19.82 -22.18
CA PRO A 330 -5.63 -20.83 -21.46
C PRO A 330 -4.11 -20.65 -21.65
N PRO A 331 -3.29 -21.06 -20.66
CA PRO A 331 -1.85 -21.20 -20.87
C PRO A 331 -1.56 -22.32 -21.89
N PRO A 332 -0.32 -22.45 -22.37
CA PRO A 332 0.09 -23.65 -23.08
C PRO A 332 -0.23 -24.91 -22.26
N SER A 333 -0.84 -25.92 -22.89
CA SER A 333 -1.15 -27.19 -22.23
C SER A 333 0.12 -27.83 -21.65
N THR A 334 0.02 -28.42 -20.47
CA THR A 334 1.15 -29.04 -19.74
C THR A 334 1.85 -30.15 -20.51
N GLY A 335 1.15 -30.81 -21.45
CA GLY A 335 1.72 -31.82 -22.35
C GLY A 335 2.20 -31.29 -23.71
N SER A 336 2.01 -30.00 -24.01
CA SER A 336 2.28 -29.42 -25.33
C SER A 336 3.77 -29.19 -25.60
N GLU A 337 4.15 -29.16 -26.89
CA GLU A 337 5.50 -28.76 -27.30
C GLU A 337 5.85 -27.32 -26.90
N GLN A 338 4.86 -26.43 -26.82
CA GLN A 338 5.07 -25.06 -26.34
C GLN A 338 5.45 -25.04 -24.86
N MET A 339 4.77 -25.82 -24.02
CA MET A 339 5.14 -25.93 -22.60
C MET A 339 6.54 -26.51 -22.42
N LYS A 340 6.94 -27.52 -23.20
CA LYS A 340 8.30 -28.07 -23.17
C LYS A 340 9.35 -27.01 -23.51
N LYS A 341 9.10 -26.19 -24.52
CA LYS A 341 9.99 -25.07 -24.90
C LYS A 341 10.12 -24.03 -23.80
N GLU A 342 9.01 -23.62 -23.19
CA GLU A 342 9.03 -22.64 -22.09
C GLU A 342 9.69 -23.21 -20.83
N LEU A 343 9.51 -24.50 -20.54
CA LEU A 343 10.17 -25.16 -19.41
C LEU A 343 11.70 -25.22 -19.60
N GLU A 344 12.16 -25.55 -20.81
CA GLU A 344 13.58 -25.53 -21.14
C GLU A 344 14.15 -24.10 -21.12
N GLU A 345 13.39 -23.09 -21.57
CA GLU A 345 13.78 -21.68 -21.41
C GLU A 345 14.01 -21.31 -19.95
N VAL A 346 13.10 -21.69 -19.04
CA VAL A 346 13.25 -21.44 -17.60
C VAL A 346 14.51 -22.13 -17.06
N TYR A 347 14.74 -23.39 -17.43
CA TYR A 347 15.94 -24.14 -17.03
C TYR A 347 17.23 -23.46 -17.52
N GLN A 348 17.33 -23.14 -18.81
CA GLN A 348 18.51 -22.47 -19.37
C GLN A 348 18.73 -21.08 -18.77
N THR A 349 17.64 -20.35 -18.50
CA THR A 349 17.70 -19.04 -17.84
C THR A 349 18.29 -19.18 -16.45
N THR A 350 17.77 -20.09 -15.62
CA THR A 350 18.23 -20.27 -14.23
C THR A 350 19.64 -20.85 -14.11
N LYS A 351 20.08 -21.63 -15.10
CA LYS A 351 21.43 -22.23 -15.12
C LYS A 351 22.56 -21.20 -15.30
N ASN A 352 22.32 -20.12 -16.04
CA ASN A 352 23.37 -19.20 -16.51
C ASN A 352 23.07 -17.73 -16.12
N LEU A 353 22.77 -17.45 -14.85
CA LEU A 353 22.41 -16.08 -14.40
C LEU A 353 23.64 -15.23 -14.08
N SER A 354 23.63 -14.00 -14.58
CA SER A 354 24.57 -12.96 -14.17
C SER A 354 24.17 -12.38 -12.81
N ARG A 355 25.13 -11.73 -12.13
CA ARG A 355 24.88 -11.02 -10.86
C ARG A 355 23.78 -9.97 -10.98
N ASP A 356 23.71 -9.27 -12.11
CA ASP A 356 22.68 -8.26 -12.35
C ASP A 356 21.27 -8.86 -12.39
N LYS A 357 21.11 -10.03 -13.03
CA LYS A 357 19.81 -10.73 -13.04
C LYS A 357 19.44 -11.25 -11.66
N ILE A 358 20.42 -11.69 -10.85
CA ILE A 358 20.19 -12.08 -9.46
C ILE A 358 19.73 -10.87 -8.63
N ALA A 359 20.36 -9.71 -8.80
CA ALA A 359 19.95 -8.48 -8.13
C ALA A 359 18.51 -8.09 -8.50
N ILE A 360 18.14 -8.17 -9.78
CA ILE A 360 16.77 -7.96 -10.27
C ILE A 360 15.78 -8.93 -9.61
N VAL A 361 16.13 -10.21 -9.47
CA VAL A 361 15.28 -11.20 -8.79
C VAL A 361 15.02 -10.82 -7.34
N HIS A 362 16.05 -10.40 -6.61
CA HIS A 362 15.94 -10.02 -5.20
C HIS A 362 15.20 -8.70 -5.01
N PHE A 363 15.44 -7.71 -5.87
CA PHE A 363 14.75 -6.42 -5.82
C PHE A 363 13.24 -6.62 -5.96
N TRP A 364 12.81 -7.42 -6.94
CA TRP A 364 11.39 -7.73 -7.17
C TRP A 364 10.92 -8.99 -6.44
N ALA A 365 11.64 -9.51 -5.44
CA ALA A 365 11.27 -10.78 -4.81
C ALA A 365 9.97 -10.68 -4.01
N ASP A 366 9.77 -9.56 -3.31
CA ASP A 366 8.59 -9.22 -2.51
C ASP A 366 8.06 -10.39 -1.65
N GLY A 367 9.01 -11.12 -1.04
CA GLY A 367 8.76 -12.34 -0.27
C GLY A 367 8.23 -12.09 1.13
N VAL A 368 8.41 -13.09 2.01
CA VAL A 368 8.00 -13.04 3.43
C VAL A 368 8.58 -11.80 4.13
N ALA A 369 7.81 -11.21 5.04
CA ALA A 369 8.18 -10.01 5.80
C ALA A 369 8.47 -8.75 4.96
N THR A 370 7.93 -8.69 3.73
CA THR A 370 7.93 -7.49 2.88
C THR A 370 6.52 -6.94 2.70
N TYR A 371 6.41 -5.71 2.21
CA TYR A 371 5.13 -5.07 1.91
C TYR A 371 4.44 -5.59 0.63
N THR A 372 4.91 -6.69 0.03
CA THR A 372 4.40 -7.36 -1.18
C THR A 372 4.47 -6.50 -2.45
N PRO A 373 4.24 -7.02 -3.67
CA PRO A 373 4.36 -6.22 -4.89
C PRO A 373 3.48 -4.96 -4.91
N PRO A 374 2.20 -4.98 -4.44
CA PRO A 374 1.41 -3.76 -4.31
C PRO A 374 2.05 -2.68 -3.42
N GLY A 375 2.66 -3.09 -2.29
CA GLY A 375 3.35 -2.16 -1.39
C GLY A 375 4.63 -1.60 -1.99
N HIS A 376 5.33 -2.39 -2.81
CA HIS A 376 6.53 -1.96 -3.53
C HIS A 376 6.17 -0.86 -4.53
N TRP A 377 5.10 -1.03 -5.30
CA TRP A 377 4.61 0.02 -6.20
C TRP A 377 4.12 1.28 -5.46
N ASN A 378 3.54 1.13 -4.26
CA ASN A 378 3.27 2.30 -3.39
C ASN A 378 4.55 3.01 -2.93
N ALA A 379 5.62 2.26 -2.66
CA ALA A 379 6.91 2.84 -2.28
C ALA A 379 7.54 3.62 -3.45
N ILE A 380 7.49 3.07 -4.67
CA ILE A 380 7.94 3.74 -5.90
C ILE A 380 7.12 5.02 -6.14
N ALA A 381 5.79 4.93 -6.07
CA ALA A 381 4.92 6.09 -6.24
C ALA A 381 5.22 7.20 -5.24
N ALA A 382 5.49 6.84 -3.98
CA ALA A 382 5.78 7.81 -2.93
C ALA A 382 7.05 8.64 -3.20
N ASP A 383 8.12 8.04 -3.73
CA ASP A 383 9.35 8.78 -4.05
C ASP A 383 9.08 9.89 -5.08
N ASP A 384 8.34 9.53 -6.13
CA ASP A 384 8.00 10.48 -7.19
C ASP A 384 6.99 11.54 -6.71
N PHE A 385 6.03 11.17 -5.87
CA PHE A 385 5.03 12.10 -5.34
C PHE A 385 5.63 13.10 -4.33
N ILE A 386 6.62 12.69 -3.52
CA ILE A 386 7.41 13.60 -2.67
C ILE A 386 8.06 14.68 -3.56
N ALA A 387 8.72 14.26 -4.64
CA ALA A 387 9.40 15.18 -5.54
C ALA A 387 8.43 16.15 -6.25
N LYS A 388 7.22 15.69 -6.57
CA LYS A 388 6.17 16.50 -7.22
C LYS A 388 5.41 17.41 -6.24
N LYS A 389 5.61 17.25 -4.93
CA LYS A 389 4.95 18.05 -3.88
C LYS A 389 3.43 18.10 -4.04
N PHE A 390 2.81 16.93 -4.26
CA PHE A 390 1.36 16.86 -4.37
C PHE A 390 0.67 17.22 -3.03
N SER A 391 -0.46 17.93 -3.11
CA SER A 391 -1.33 18.16 -1.96
C SER A 391 -1.83 16.84 -1.36
N GLU A 392 -2.29 16.87 -0.11
CA GLU A 392 -2.89 15.70 0.56
C GLU A 392 -3.98 15.04 -0.30
N VAL A 393 -4.91 15.84 -0.85
CA VAL A 393 -6.03 15.32 -1.65
C VAL A 393 -5.59 14.76 -2.99
N ARG A 394 -4.61 15.38 -3.66
CA ARG A 394 -4.01 14.86 -4.89
C ARG A 394 -3.26 13.57 -4.64
N TRP A 395 -2.49 13.51 -3.56
CA TRP A 395 -1.77 12.32 -3.15
C TRP A 395 -2.73 11.16 -2.88
N ALA A 396 -3.76 11.39 -2.06
CA ALA A 396 -4.76 10.38 -1.72
C ALA A 396 -5.50 9.88 -2.97
N ARG A 397 -5.87 10.77 -3.89
CA ARG A 397 -6.45 10.41 -5.19
C ARG A 397 -5.54 9.46 -5.96
N ASN A 398 -4.29 9.86 -6.12
CA ASN A 398 -3.32 9.13 -6.93
C ASN A 398 -3.04 7.73 -6.35
N LEU A 399 -2.92 7.63 -5.02
CA LEU A 399 -2.82 6.32 -4.35
C LEU A 399 -4.11 5.51 -4.44
N ALA A 400 -5.28 6.12 -4.39
CA ALA A 400 -6.55 5.42 -4.54
C ALA A 400 -6.68 4.79 -5.95
N LEU A 401 -6.36 5.55 -7.00
CA LEU A 401 -6.35 5.04 -8.38
C LEU A 401 -5.37 3.87 -8.54
N LEU A 402 -4.15 4.03 -8.04
CA LEU A 402 -3.10 3.01 -8.08
C LEU A 402 -3.54 1.72 -7.37
N ASN A 403 -4.03 1.84 -6.13
CA ASN A 403 -4.33 0.68 -5.32
C ASN A 403 -5.64 0.00 -5.68
N MET A 404 -6.67 0.75 -6.13
CA MET A 404 -7.86 0.13 -6.72
C MET A 404 -7.50 -0.71 -7.95
N ALA A 405 -6.63 -0.19 -8.84
CA ALA A 405 -6.16 -0.95 -10.00
C ALA A 405 -5.39 -2.21 -9.59
N MET A 406 -4.53 -2.13 -8.58
CA MET A 406 -3.79 -3.29 -8.09
C MET A 406 -4.67 -4.31 -7.34
N MET A 407 -5.69 -3.88 -6.59
CA MET A 407 -6.66 -4.80 -5.99
C MET A 407 -7.47 -5.53 -7.08
N ASP A 408 -7.95 -4.82 -8.09
CA ASP A 408 -8.70 -5.43 -9.18
C ASP A 408 -7.79 -6.35 -10.02
N ALA A 409 -6.51 -6.01 -10.16
CA ALA A 409 -5.48 -6.90 -10.71
C ALA A 409 -5.28 -8.17 -9.88
N ALA A 410 -5.26 -8.08 -8.54
CA ALA A 410 -5.23 -9.27 -7.69
C ALA A 410 -6.46 -10.18 -7.96
N ILE A 411 -7.65 -9.58 -8.06
CA ILE A 411 -8.90 -10.33 -8.25
C ILE A 411 -8.86 -11.10 -9.56
N VAL A 412 -8.56 -10.44 -10.68
CA VAL A 412 -8.50 -11.09 -12.00
C VAL A 412 -7.34 -12.10 -12.07
N CYS A 413 -6.19 -11.78 -11.48
CA CYS A 413 -5.05 -12.68 -11.45
C CYS A 413 -5.35 -13.96 -10.66
N TRP A 414 -5.94 -13.85 -9.47
CA TRP A 414 -6.31 -15.01 -8.67
C TRP A 414 -7.45 -15.80 -9.30
N ASP A 415 -8.45 -15.14 -9.89
CA ASP A 415 -9.48 -15.81 -10.68
C ASP A 415 -8.86 -16.67 -11.81
N THR A 416 -7.89 -16.11 -12.53
CA THR A 416 -7.15 -16.81 -13.60
C THR A 416 -6.34 -17.99 -13.05
N LYS A 417 -5.59 -17.78 -11.96
CA LYS A 417 -4.77 -18.81 -11.29
C LYS A 417 -5.57 -20.02 -10.89
N TYR A 418 -6.74 -19.82 -10.31
CA TYR A 418 -7.57 -20.90 -9.82
C TYR A 418 -8.53 -21.46 -10.88
N TYR A 419 -8.75 -20.76 -11.99
CA TYR A 419 -9.47 -21.30 -13.13
C TYR A 419 -8.64 -22.30 -13.96
N TYR A 420 -7.36 -21.99 -14.19
CA TYR A 420 -6.45 -22.86 -14.96
C TYR A 420 -5.59 -23.78 -14.09
N PHE A 421 -5.33 -23.40 -12.84
CA PHE A 421 -4.62 -24.20 -11.84
C PHE A 421 -3.29 -24.80 -12.31
N ASN A 422 -2.55 -24.03 -13.12
CA ASN A 422 -1.33 -24.44 -13.82
C ASN A 422 -0.14 -24.66 -12.86
N PRO A 423 0.69 -25.71 -13.06
CA PRO A 423 1.78 -26.07 -12.16
C PRO A 423 2.96 -25.09 -12.30
N ARG A 424 3.89 -25.11 -11.34
CA ARG A 424 5.11 -24.28 -11.38
C ARG A 424 6.20 -24.94 -12.24
N PRO A 425 7.16 -24.17 -12.80
CA PRO A 425 8.28 -24.75 -13.55
C PRO A 425 9.03 -25.85 -12.77
N SER A 426 9.38 -25.58 -11.52
CA SER A 426 10.06 -26.55 -10.63
C SER A 426 9.22 -27.77 -10.25
N GLN A 427 7.90 -27.73 -10.45
CA GLN A 427 7.03 -28.90 -10.29
C GLN A 427 7.11 -29.84 -11.50
N LEU A 428 7.23 -29.28 -12.71
CA LEU A 428 7.33 -30.07 -13.95
C LEU A 428 8.75 -30.53 -14.27
N ASP A 429 9.76 -29.74 -13.91
CA ASP A 429 11.18 -30.08 -14.12
C ASP A 429 12.00 -29.88 -12.84
N PRO A 430 12.42 -30.96 -12.14
CA PRO A 430 13.19 -30.88 -10.91
C PRO A 430 14.63 -30.36 -11.13
N ARG A 431 15.10 -30.21 -12.38
CA ARG A 431 16.37 -29.56 -12.70
C ARG A 431 16.34 -28.05 -12.42
N ILE A 432 15.16 -27.43 -12.46
CA ILE A 432 14.99 -26.00 -12.21
C ILE A 432 15.13 -25.72 -10.72
N LYS A 433 16.12 -24.89 -10.35
CA LYS A 433 16.32 -24.39 -8.98
C LYS A 433 15.94 -22.92 -8.92
N THR A 434 15.06 -22.57 -7.99
CA THR A 434 14.56 -21.19 -7.87
C THR A 434 15.55 -20.32 -7.10
N LEU A 435 15.64 -19.05 -7.47
CA LEU A 435 16.48 -18.05 -6.78
C LEU A 435 15.76 -17.30 -5.65
N THR A 436 14.48 -17.57 -5.49
CA THR A 436 13.63 -17.05 -4.42
C THR A 436 12.71 -18.17 -3.95
N GLY A 437 11.99 -17.94 -2.85
CA GLY A 437 10.96 -18.88 -2.38
C GLY A 437 9.92 -19.14 -3.46
N THR A 438 9.52 -20.40 -3.65
CA THR A 438 8.42 -20.73 -4.57
C THR A 438 7.09 -20.34 -3.93
N PRO A 439 6.32 -19.41 -4.50
CA PRO A 439 5.09 -18.96 -3.87
C PRO A 439 4.00 -20.04 -3.90
N ASN A 440 3.24 -20.17 -2.80
CA ASN A 440 2.23 -21.22 -2.62
C ASN A 440 0.88 -20.93 -3.31
N PHE A 441 0.93 -20.79 -4.64
CA PHE A 441 -0.23 -20.63 -5.52
C PHE A 441 0.14 -20.97 -6.98
N PRO A 442 -0.86 -21.28 -7.85
CA PRO A 442 -0.65 -21.64 -9.25
C PRO A 442 0.16 -20.62 -10.05
N SER A 443 0.81 -21.07 -11.13
CA SER A 443 1.71 -20.25 -11.95
C SER A 443 0.94 -19.25 -12.82
N TYR A 444 0.02 -19.71 -13.66
CA TYR A 444 -0.57 -18.88 -14.70
C TYR A 444 -1.74 -18.02 -14.21
N MET A 445 -1.78 -16.71 -14.43
CA MET A 445 -0.73 -15.83 -14.96
C MET A 445 0.12 -15.22 -13.83
N SER A 446 1.24 -14.58 -14.16
CA SER A 446 2.16 -14.00 -13.18
C SER A 446 1.54 -12.83 -12.42
N GLY A 447 1.44 -12.95 -11.09
CA GLY A 447 0.90 -11.90 -10.23
C GLY A 447 1.75 -10.63 -10.25
N HIS A 448 3.08 -10.76 -10.16
CA HIS A 448 3.98 -9.59 -10.23
C HIS A 448 3.83 -8.84 -11.55
N SER A 449 3.72 -9.57 -12.67
CA SER A 449 3.51 -8.95 -13.98
C SER A 449 2.18 -8.19 -14.04
N THR A 450 1.11 -8.78 -13.50
CA THR A 450 -0.23 -8.18 -13.49
C THR A 450 -0.30 -6.94 -12.61
N PHE A 451 0.22 -7.01 -11.37
CA PHE A 451 0.31 -5.84 -10.48
C PHE A 451 1.14 -4.71 -11.10
N SER A 452 2.30 -5.07 -11.66
CA SER A 452 3.25 -4.09 -12.16
C SER A 452 2.77 -3.38 -13.41
N ALA A 453 2.14 -4.09 -14.34
CA ALA A 453 1.55 -3.43 -15.51
C ALA A 453 0.34 -2.56 -15.15
N ALA A 454 -0.49 -2.98 -14.19
CA ALA A 454 -1.58 -2.14 -13.69
C ALA A 454 -1.04 -0.85 -13.04
N ALA A 455 -0.04 -0.99 -12.17
CA ALA A 455 0.61 0.14 -11.50
C ALA A 455 1.30 1.08 -12.50
N ALA A 456 2.10 0.55 -13.42
CA ALA A 456 2.80 1.34 -14.43
C ALA A 456 1.84 2.09 -15.36
N THR A 457 0.70 1.48 -15.72
CA THR A 457 -0.33 2.13 -16.53
C THR A 457 -0.92 3.34 -15.80
N VAL A 458 -1.27 3.18 -14.52
CA VAL A 458 -1.85 4.27 -13.72
C VAL A 458 -0.81 5.36 -13.43
N LEU A 459 0.40 4.99 -13.01
CA LEU A 459 1.46 5.94 -12.71
C LEU A 459 1.96 6.66 -13.97
N GLY A 460 2.01 6.00 -15.12
CA GLY A 460 2.32 6.63 -16.40
C GLY A 460 1.24 7.61 -16.86
N HIS A 461 -0.02 7.44 -16.44
CA HIS A 461 -1.06 8.46 -16.65
C HIS A 461 -0.89 9.66 -15.70
N ILE A 462 -0.60 9.40 -14.43
CA ILE A 462 -0.42 10.45 -13.40
C ILE A 462 0.83 11.28 -13.67
N LEU A 463 1.95 10.63 -14.06
CA LEU A 463 3.23 11.25 -14.39
C LEU A 463 3.68 10.85 -15.80
N PRO A 464 3.14 11.51 -16.85
CA PRO A 464 3.45 11.17 -18.25
C PRO A 464 4.93 11.25 -18.61
N ASP A 465 5.68 12.15 -17.97
CA ASP A 465 7.12 12.31 -18.12
C ASP A 465 7.92 11.09 -17.63
N ARG A 466 7.32 10.24 -16.78
CA ARG A 466 7.92 9.00 -16.26
C ARG A 466 7.28 7.72 -16.80
N ALA A 467 6.32 7.82 -17.72
CA ALA A 467 5.59 6.66 -18.24
C ALA A 467 6.51 5.56 -18.81
N THR A 468 7.53 5.94 -19.58
CA THR A 468 8.52 5.00 -20.12
C THR A 468 9.30 4.29 -19.01
N THR A 469 9.68 5.01 -17.96
CA THR A 469 10.38 4.46 -16.79
C THR A 469 9.52 3.44 -16.06
N TYR A 470 8.25 3.74 -15.81
CA TYR A 470 7.35 2.79 -15.15
C TYR A 470 7.09 1.54 -15.98
N ASN A 471 6.95 1.68 -17.30
CA ASN A 471 6.82 0.52 -18.20
C ASN A 471 8.08 -0.35 -18.17
N ALA A 472 9.26 0.26 -18.14
CA ALA A 472 10.53 -0.48 -18.00
C ALA A 472 10.61 -1.21 -16.65
N MET A 473 10.22 -0.57 -15.55
CA MET A 473 10.14 -1.21 -14.22
C MET A 473 9.16 -2.39 -14.21
N ALA A 474 7.99 -2.25 -14.85
CA ALA A 474 7.03 -3.35 -14.94
C ALA A 474 7.55 -4.53 -15.77
N GLN A 475 8.28 -4.24 -16.85
CA GLN A 475 8.94 -5.27 -17.65
C GLN A 475 10.03 -5.99 -16.85
N GLU A 476 10.84 -5.24 -16.10
CA GLU A 476 11.87 -5.81 -15.24
C GLU A 476 11.26 -6.68 -14.12
N ALA A 477 10.20 -6.19 -13.47
CA ALA A 477 9.44 -6.96 -12.48
C ALA A 477 8.89 -8.26 -13.06
N SER A 478 8.38 -8.24 -14.29
CA SER A 478 7.90 -9.42 -14.99
C SER A 478 9.03 -10.40 -15.31
N LEU A 479 10.11 -9.93 -15.95
CA LEU A 479 11.28 -10.74 -16.32
C LEU A 479 11.99 -11.34 -15.11
N SER A 480 12.00 -10.64 -13.98
CA SER A 480 12.55 -11.14 -12.72
C SER A 480 11.92 -12.47 -12.28
N ARG A 481 10.72 -12.81 -12.77
CA ARG A 481 10.01 -14.04 -12.42
C ARG A 481 10.46 -15.24 -13.25
N LEU A 482 10.81 -14.98 -14.51
CA LEU A 482 11.50 -15.93 -15.38
C LEU A 482 12.93 -16.17 -14.85
N TYR A 483 13.66 -15.10 -14.52
CA TYR A 483 14.99 -15.18 -13.92
C TYR A 483 14.96 -15.94 -12.58
N GLY A 484 13.91 -15.74 -11.79
CA GLY A 484 13.72 -16.44 -10.52
C GLY A 484 13.38 -17.93 -10.65
N GLY A 485 13.07 -18.41 -11.84
CA GLY A 485 12.69 -19.81 -12.10
C GLY A 485 11.26 -20.17 -11.68
N ILE A 486 10.40 -19.18 -11.43
CA ILE A 486 9.09 -19.39 -10.79
C ILE A 486 7.89 -19.18 -11.73
N HIS A 487 8.10 -18.64 -12.92
CA HIS A 487 7.08 -18.40 -13.94
C HIS A 487 7.60 -18.70 -15.34
N TYR A 488 6.68 -19.11 -16.23
CA TYR A 488 6.96 -19.27 -17.66
C TYR A 488 6.89 -17.92 -18.39
N ARG A 489 7.39 -17.87 -19.63
CA ARG A 489 7.30 -16.67 -20.47
C ARG A 489 5.84 -16.27 -20.73
N SER A 490 4.98 -17.24 -21.04
CA SER A 490 3.54 -17.02 -21.24
C SER A 490 2.85 -16.42 -20.02
N ASP A 491 3.18 -16.87 -18.80
CA ASP A 491 2.68 -16.30 -17.54
C ASP A 491 3.00 -14.80 -17.42
N CYS A 492 4.23 -14.44 -17.79
CA CYS A 492 4.79 -13.10 -17.66
C CYS A 492 4.16 -12.14 -18.68
N GLU A 493 4.20 -12.49 -19.96
CA GLU A 493 3.68 -11.67 -21.05
C GLU A 493 2.16 -11.48 -20.95
N THR A 494 1.42 -12.54 -20.61
CA THR A 494 -0.03 -12.45 -20.38
C THR A 494 -0.35 -11.59 -19.17
N GLY A 495 0.41 -11.74 -18.08
CA GLY A 495 0.23 -10.93 -16.88
C GLY A 495 0.41 -9.44 -17.16
N LEU A 496 1.42 -9.06 -17.95
CA LEU A 496 1.62 -7.66 -18.36
C LEU A 496 0.44 -7.13 -19.19
N LEU A 497 -0.04 -7.91 -20.16
CA LEU A 497 -1.17 -7.54 -21.00
C LEU A 497 -2.44 -7.31 -20.18
N VAL A 498 -2.81 -8.27 -19.32
CA VAL A 498 -4.03 -8.18 -18.51
C VAL A 498 -3.91 -7.08 -17.47
N GLY A 499 -2.74 -6.93 -16.83
CA GLY A 499 -2.49 -5.84 -15.89
C GLY A 499 -2.67 -4.45 -16.51
N LYS A 500 -2.17 -4.24 -17.75
CA LYS A 500 -2.38 -3.01 -18.50
C LYS A 500 -3.86 -2.74 -18.77
N ASN A 501 -4.61 -3.76 -19.20
CA ASN A 501 -6.04 -3.64 -19.46
C ASN A 501 -6.82 -3.22 -18.20
N ILE A 502 -6.45 -3.78 -17.03
CA ILE A 502 -7.04 -3.41 -15.74
C ILE A 502 -6.67 -1.97 -15.35
N GLY A 503 -5.39 -1.59 -15.51
CA GLY A 503 -4.93 -0.22 -15.24
C GLY A 503 -5.70 0.83 -16.04
N ASN A 504 -6.11 0.52 -17.27
CA ASN A 504 -6.91 1.42 -18.10
C ASN A 504 -8.28 1.76 -17.52
N TYR A 505 -8.88 0.92 -16.67
CA TYR A 505 -10.12 1.27 -15.97
C TYR A 505 -9.90 2.37 -14.92
N ALA A 506 -8.78 2.32 -14.20
CA ALA A 506 -8.39 3.40 -13.29
C ALA A 506 -8.06 4.68 -14.06
N VAL A 507 -7.38 4.58 -15.21
CA VAL A 507 -7.12 5.74 -16.08
C VAL A 507 -8.43 6.35 -16.60
N SER A 508 -9.39 5.54 -17.04
CA SER A 508 -10.71 6.01 -17.50
C SER A 508 -11.47 6.71 -16.38
N ARG A 509 -11.35 6.20 -15.15
CA ARG A 509 -11.89 6.86 -13.96
C ARG A 509 -11.20 8.21 -13.72
N ALA A 510 -9.86 8.25 -13.76
CA ALA A 510 -9.08 9.45 -13.53
C ALA A 510 -9.42 10.58 -14.52
N GLN A 511 -9.71 10.24 -15.78
CA GLN A 511 -10.11 11.20 -16.81
C GLN A 511 -11.49 11.83 -16.57
N THR A 512 -12.33 11.22 -15.74
CA THR A 512 -13.74 11.61 -15.55
C THR A 512 -14.08 12.02 -14.12
N ASP A 513 -13.08 12.07 -13.21
CA ASP A 513 -13.31 12.37 -11.80
C ASP A 513 -13.20 13.86 -11.43
N GLY A 514 -12.96 14.73 -12.41
CA GLY A 514 -12.92 16.18 -12.22
C GLY A 514 -11.65 16.72 -11.57
N ALA A 515 -10.66 15.86 -11.25
CA ALA A 515 -9.42 16.32 -10.64
C ALA A 515 -8.37 16.81 -11.65
N GLY A 516 -8.52 16.45 -12.93
CA GLY A 516 -7.45 16.61 -13.92
C GLY A 516 -6.24 15.71 -13.61
N ASN A 517 -5.14 15.92 -14.34
CA ASN A 517 -3.87 15.22 -14.08
C ASN A 517 -3.12 15.89 -12.92
#